data_AF-A0AA91GS36-F1
#
_entry.id   AF-A0AA91GS36-F1
#
_cell.length_a   1.000
_cell.length_b   1.000
_cell.length_c   1.000
_cell.angle_alpha   90.00
_cell.angle_beta   90.00
_cell.angle_gamma   90.00
#
_symmetry.space_group_name_H-M   'P 1'
#
loop_
_entity.id
_entity.type
_entity.pdbx_description
1 polymer ?
#
loop_
_entity_poly.entity_id
_entity_poly.type
_entity_poly.pdbx_seq_one_letter_code
_entity_poly.pdbx_strand_id
1 'polypeptide(L)' 'MSREEIEGMFGLSELKKTRVYQEAKLEGKLEAVPRLLALGLNVEQIATALDLEVEQVRQVVQGTQNL' A
#
# COMPACT_ATOMS: atom_id res chain seq x y z
N MET A 1 -0.64 30.05 1.30
CA MET A 1 -0.74 28.99 0.29
C MET A 1 -1.26 27.74 0.97
N SER A 2 -2.35 27.16 0.47
CA SER A 2 -2.96 25.93 1.00
C SER A 2 -2.29 24.69 0.39
N ARG A 3 -2.53 23.53 1.01
CA ARG A 3 -2.08 22.22 0.50
C ARG A 3 -2.66 21.95 -0.89
N GLU A 4 -3.92 22.33 -1.10
CA GLU A 4 -4.63 22.19 -2.38
C GLU A 4 -4.04 23.09 -3.45
N GLU A 5 -3.66 24.34 -3.11
CA GLU A 5 -2.98 25.24 -4.05
C GLU A 5 -1.62 24.68 -4.47
N ILE A 6 -0.85 24.14 -3.52
CA ILE A 6 0.43 23.46 -3.79
C ILE A 6 0.21 22.21 -4.64
N GLU A 7 -0.79 21.37 -4.34
CA GLU A 7 -1.12 20.19 -5.14
C GLU A 7 -1.46 20.56 -6.59
N GLY A 8 -2.19 21.67 -6.80
CA GLY A 8 -2.48 22.22 -8.12
C GLY A 8 -1.24 22.69 -8.88
N MET A 9 -0.33 23.40 -8.21
CA MET A 9 0.91 23.90 -8.82
C MET A 9 1.86 22.79 -9.27
N PHE A 10 1.97 21.71 -8.48
CA PHE A 10 2.84 20.57 -8.77
C PHE A 10 2.16 19.45 -9.57
N GLY A 11 0.91 19.62 -9.97
CA GLY A 11 0.18 18.61 -10.74
C GLY A 11 0.01 17.29 -10.00
N LEU A 12 -0.07 17.30 -8.66
CA LEU A 12 -0.09 16.08 -7.85
C LEU A 12 -1.31 15.21 -8.11
N SER A 13 -2.42 15.81 -8.56
CA SER A 13 -3.61 15.09 -9.02
C SER A 13 -3.34 14.25 -10.27
N GLU A 14 -2.52 14.74 -11.20
CA GLU A 14 -2.13 13.98 -12.39
C GLU A 14 -1.09 12.93 -12.04
N LEU A 15 -0.14 13.24 -11.17
CA LEU A 15 0.83 12.26 -10.65
C LEU A 15 0.11 11.07 -10.02
N LYS A 16 -0.93 11.31 -9.20
CA LYS A 16 -1.74 10.26 -8.57
C LYS A 16 -2.40 9.32 -9.59
N LYS A 17 -2.64 9.75 -10.83
CA LYS A 17 -3.21 8.91 -11.90
C LYS A 17 -2.16 8.09 -12.66
N THR A 18 -0.88 8.42 -12.51
CA THR A 18 0.20 7.69 -13.19
C THR A 18 0.33 6.27 -12.63
N ARG A 19 0.74 5.34 -13.50
CA ARG A 19 1.01 3.96 -13.10
C ARG A 19 2.09 3.89 -12.01
N VAL A 20 3.17 4.67 -12.14
CA VAL A 20 4.28 4.71 -11.18
C VAL A 20 3.80 5.07 -9.77
N TYR A 21 2.90 6.05 -9.64
CA TYR A 21 2.36 6.40 -8.33
C TYR A 21 1.51 5.28 -7.72
N GLN A 22 0.68 4.62 -8.55
CA GLN A 22 -0.16 3.52 -8.10
C GLN A 22 0.67 2.29 -7.69
N GLU A 23 1.74 1.99 -8.43
CA GLU A 23 2.71 0.96 -8.10
C GLU A 23 3.41 1.26 -6.77
N ALA A 24 3.94 2.47 -6.59
CA ALA A 24 4.58 2.87 -5.33
C ALA A 24 3.61 2.83 -4.14
N LYS A 25 2.36 3.24 -4.34
CA LYS A 25 1.31 3.15 -3.30
C LYS A 25 1.01 1.69 -2.95
N LEU A 26 0.98 0.80 -3.93
CA LEU A 26 0.78 -0.64 -3.71
C LEU A 26 1.98 -1.25 -2.98
N GLU A 27 3.19 -0.96 -3.42
CA GLU A 27 4.44 -1.41 -2.78
C GLU A 27 4.47 -1.03 -1.30
N GLY A 28 4.20 0.23 -0.97
CA GLY A 28 4.16 0.67 0.43
C GLY A 28 3.07 -0.02 1.27
N LYS A 29 1.93 -0.40 0.68
CA LYS A 29 0.92 -1.23 1.37
C LYS A 29 1.47 -2.64 1.64
N LEU A 30 2.09 -3.27 0.64
CA LEU A 30 2.65 -4.62 0.77
C LEU A 30 3.79 -4.66 1.80
N GLU A 31 4.65 -3.65 1.84
CA GLU A 31 5.71 -3.52 2.84
C GLU A 31 5.20 -3.41 4.29
N ALA A 32 3.97 -2.91 4.49
CA ALA A 32 3.36 -2.85 5.82
C ALA A 32 2.86 -4.20 6.32
N VAL A 33 2.62 -5.18 5.44
CA VAL A 33 2.02 -6.49 5.77
C VAL A 33 2.80 -7.24 6.86
N PRO A 34 4.14 -7.43 6.78
CA PRO A 34 4.87 -8.18 7.79
C PRO A 34 4.77 -7.56 9.19
N ARG A 35 4.78 -6.22 9.28
CA ARG A 35 4.65 -5.52 10.56
C ARG A 35 3.25 -5.69 11.14
N LEU A 36 2.20 -5.66 10.32
CA LEU A 36 0.83 -5.86 10.79
C LEU A 36 0.59 -7.31 11.26
N LEU A 37 1.18 -8.29 10.60
CA LEU A 37 1.19 -9.68 11.08
C LEU A 37 1.89 -9.80 12.43
N ALA A 38 3.05 -9.16 12.60
CA ALA A 38 3.78 -9.15 13.87
C ALA A 38 2.98 -8.49 15.02
N LEU A 39 2.05 -7.59 14.69
CA LEU A 39 1.12 -6.99 15.64
C LEU A 39 -0.12 -7.86 15.91
N GLY A 40 -0.21 -9.06 15.33
CA GLY A 40 -1.26 -10.04 15.58
C GLY A 40 -2.49 -9.94 14.69
N LEU A 41 -2.47 -9.13 13.62
CA LEU A 41 -3.55 -9.11 12.65
C LEU A 41 -3.48 -10.35 11.75
N ASN A 42 -4.64 -10.87 11.34
CA ASN A 42 -4.71 -11.95 10.35
C ASN A 42 -4.72 -11.41 8.91
N VAL A 43 -4.55 -12.31 7.95
CA VAL A 43 -4.46 -11.99 6.51
C VAL A 43 -5.69 -11.21 6.02
N GLU A 44 -6.89 -11.62 6.43
CA GLU A 44 -8.15 -11.03 6.01
C GLU A 44 -8.34 -9.62 6.58
N GLN A 45 -7.93 -9.41 7.83
CA GLN A 45 -7.93 -8.10 8.49
C GLN A 45 -6.93 -7.15 7.82
N ILE A 46 -5.75 -7.63 7.44
CA ILE A 46 -4.73 -6.84 6.75
C ILE A 46 -5.21 -6.46 5.35
N ALA A 47 -5.76 -7.41 4.60
CA ALA A 47 -6.34 -7.16 3.28
C ALA A 47 -7.42 -6.07 3.34
N THR A 48 -8.31 -6.17 4.33
CA THR A 48 -9.36 -5.17 4.55
C THR A 48 -8.78 -3.81 4.97
N ALA A 49 -7.85 -3.78 5.92
CA ALA A 49 -7.29 -2.54 6.46
C ALA A 49 -6.45 -1.77 5.43
N LEU A 50 -5.76 -2.49 4.54
CA LEU A 50 -4.92 -1.90 3.51
C LEU A 50 -5.61 -1.78 2.16
N ASP A 51 -6.87 -2.21 2.02
CA ASP A 51 -7.59 -2.26 0.74
C ASP A 51 -6.74 -2.98 -0.32
N LEU A 52 -6.40 -4.22 -0.01
CA LEU A 52 -5.65 -5.17 -0.83
C LEU A 52 -6.48 -6.43 -1.06
N GLU A 53 -6.16 -7.18 -2.10
CA GLU A 53 -6.69 -8.52 -2.26
C GLU A 53 -6.06 -9.47 -1.25
N VAL A 54 -6.85 -10.42 -0.74
CA VAL A 54 -6.37 -11.46 0.19
C VAL A 54 -5.17 -12.21 -0.39
N GLU A 55 -5.19 -12.51 -1.70
CA GLU A 55 -4.10 -13.21 -2.38
C GLU A 55 -2.79 -12.40 -2.38
N GLN A 56 -2.85 -11.08 -2.53
CA GLN A 56 -1.67 -10.22 -2.47
C GLN A 56 -1.03 -10.28 -1.08
N VAL A 57 -1.84 -10.24 -0.03
CA VAL A 57 -1.36 -10.37 1.36
C VAL A 57 -0.77 -11.76 1.59
N ARG A 58 -1.41 -12.83 1.10
CA ARG A 58 -0.90 -14.21 1.20
C ARG A 58 0.45 -14.37 0.52
N GLN A 59 0.64 -13.79 -0.66
CA GLN A 59 1.93 -13.85 -1.38
C GLN A 59 3.07 -13.21 -0.58
N VAL A 60 2.83 -12.06 0.05
CA VAL A 60 3.84 -11.39 0.89
C VAL A 60 4.18 -12.25 2.11
N VAL A 61 3.18 -12.84 2.76
CA VAL A 61 3.39 -13.74 3.91
C VAL A 61 4.23 -14.95 3.52
N GLN A 62 3.87 -15.61 2.40
CA GLN A 62 4.58 -16.80 1.91
C GLN A 62 6.01 -16.46 1.45
N GLY A 63 6.22 -15.32 0.82
CA GLY A 63 7.56 -14.84 0.46
C GLY A 63 8.44 -14.55 1.67
N THR A 64 7.86 -14.03 2.75
CA THR A 64 8.58 -13.76 4.02
C THR A 64 8.94 -15.04 4.77
N GLN A 65 8.15 -16.12 4.64
CA GLN A 65 8.42 -17.40 5.28
C GLN A 65 9.49 -18.26 4.56
N ASN A 66 9.84 -17.91 3.32
CA ASN A 66 10.81 -18.63 2.50
C ASN A 66 12.20 -17.95 2.44
N LEU A 67 12.44 -16.94 3.30
CA LEU A 67 13.71 -16.24 3.51
C LEU A 67 14.29 -16.60 4.88
#